data_AF-A0A6I1DZ93-F1
#
_entry.id   AF-A0A6I1DZ93-F1
#
_cell.length_a   1.000
_cell.length_b   1.000
_cell.length_c   1.000
_cell.angle_alpha   90.00
_cell.angle_beta   90.00
_cell.angle_gamma   90.00
#
_symmetry.space_group_name_H-M   'P 1'
#
loop_
_entity.id
_entity.type
_entity.pdbx_description
1 polymer ?
#
loop_
_entity_poly.entity_id
_entity_poly.type
_entity_poly.pdbx_seq_one_letter_code
_entity_poly.pdbx_strand_id
1 'polypeptide(L)'
;MDLIEFQNSVRKVEQILENTIECETNWIEPYWFHIEPKNKEHSSISIRYEFNEVRVGIDAVDECFSDKFEEGRTHSDGINRFKEVLHSRIKRQKYYKGSFHYRTDYFVERNGTFESFATMLLWAFPFWKKTRIDEFIQNPILTNP
;
A
#
# COMPACT_ATOMS: atom_id res chain seq x y z
N MET A 1 3.59 1.74 -20.53
CA MET A 1 3.89 3.01 -19.84
C MET A 1 5.39 3.23 -19.81
N ASP A 2 5.86 4.48 -19.89
CA ASP A 2 7.26 4.82 -19.61
C ASP A 2 7.41 5.58 -18.28
N LEU A 3 8.66 5.83 -17.86
CA LEU A 3 8.93 6.50 -16.58
C LEU A 3 8.37 7.93 -16.53
N ILE A 4 8.36 8.65 -17.65
CA ILE A 4 7.86 10.03 -17.71
C ILE A 4 6.34 10.03 -17.56
N GLU A 5 5.65 9.12 -18.23
CA GLU A 5 4.21 8.92 -18.12
C GLU A 5 3.80 8.52 -16.69
N PHE A 6 4.57 7.63 -16.05
CA PHE A 6 4.41 7.28 -14.65
C PHE A 6 4.54 8.51 -13.74
N GLN A 7 5.64 9.26 -13.84
CA GLN A 7 5.89 10.46 -13.05
C GLN A 7 4.78 11.49 -13.21
N ASN A 8 4.35 11.75 -14.45
CA ASN A 8 3.27 12.68 -14.74
C ASN A 8 1.95 12.25 -14.09
N SER A 9 1.68 10.94 -14.02
CA SER A 9 0.49 10.40 -13.38
C SER A 9 0.54 10.54 -11.86
N VAL A 10 1.69 10.24 -11.24
CA VAL A 10 1.88 10.33 -9.79
C VAL A 10 1.91 11.79 -9.31
N ARG A 11 2.54 12.70 -10.05
CA ARG A 11 2.57 14.14 -9.70
C ARG A 11 1.18 14.78 -9.63
N LYS A 12 0.24 14.33 -10.45
CA LYS A 12 -1.16 14.77 -10.35
C LYS A 12 -1.80 14.38 -9.02
N VAL A 13 -1.43 13.21 -8.48
CA VAL A 13 -1.89 12.74 -7.17
C VAL A 13 -1.16 13.47 -6.05
N GLU A 14 0.15 13.68 -6.19
CA GLU A 14 0.96 14.48 -5.25
C GLU A 14 0.37 15.87 -5.04
N GLN A 15 0.00 16.59 -6.10
CA GLN A 15 -0.66 17.90 -6.00
C GLN A 15 -1.97 17.89 -5.18
N ILE A 16 -2.70 16.77 -5.20
CA ILE A 16 -3.92 16.61 -4.39
C ILE A 16 -3.52 16.39 -2.91
N LEU A 17 -2.50 15.55 -2.68
CA LEU A 17 -1.99 15.22 -1.35
C LEU A 17 -1.32 16.40 -0.65
N GLU A 18 -0.66 17.30 -1.38
CA GLU A 18 -0.04 18.53 -0.83
C GLU A 18 -1.05 19.44 -0.10
N ASN A 19 -2.34 19.34 -0.43
CA ASN A 19 -3.40 20.09 0.24
C ASN A 19 -3.93 19.39 1.51
N THR A 20 -3.43 18.18 1.82
CA THR A 20 -3.91 17.36 2.92
C THR A 20 -2.93 17.43 4.10
N ILE A 21 -3.43 17.73 5.30
CA ILE A 21 -2.58 17.85 6.50
C ILE A 21 -2.22 16.50 7.15
N GLU A 22 -2.70 15.38 6.62
CA GLU A 22 -2.66 14.06 7.25
C GLU A 22 -1.42 13.21 6.91
N CYS A 23 -0.65 13.61 5.89
CA CYS A 23 0.53 12.89 5.43
C CYS A 23 1.66 13.82 5.00
N GLU A 24 2.84 13.24 4.86
CA GLU A 24 4.01 13.82 4.21
C GLU A 24 4.31 12.99 2.96
N THR A 25 4.65 13.65 1.85
CA THR A 25 4.98 13.00 0.59
C THR A 25 6.45 13.20 0.26
N ASN A 26 7.10 12.17 -0.29
CA ASN A 26 8.50 12.26 -0.70
C ASN A 26 8.78 11.38 -1.92
N TRP A 27 9.54 11.93 -2.86
CA TRP A 27 10.17 11.14 -3.92
C TRP A 27 11.52 10.63 -3.40
N ILE A 28 11.65 9.31 -3.24
CA ILE A 28 12.92 8.68 -2.83
C ILE A 28 13.87 8.65 -4.02
N GLU A 29 13.34 8.26 -5.19
CA GLU A 29 14.02 8.27 -6.48
C GLU A 29 13.02 8.71 -7.55
N PRO A 30 13.46 9.04 -8.78
CA PRO A 30 12.54 9.49 -9.83
C PRO A 30 11.41 8.50 -10.17
N TYR A 31 11.54 7.24 -9.77
CA TYR A 31 10.57 6.18 -9.98
C TYR A 31 9.89 5.70 -8.69
N TRP A 32 10.13 6.34 -7.55
CA TRP A 32 9.57 5.92 -6.25
C TRP A 32 8.99 7.11 -5.49
N PHE A 33 7.66 7.10 -5.38
CA PHE A 33 6.90 8.04 -4.56
C PHE A 33 6.39 7.36 -3.29
N HIS A 34 6.62 8.00 -2.15
CA HIS A 34 6.30 7.50 -0.81
C HIS A 34 5.40 8.49 -0.07
N ILE A 35 4.43 7.96 0.67
CA ILE A 35 3.49 8.72 1.50
C ILE A 35 3.57 8.19 2.92
N GLU A 36 3.98 9.06 3.83
CA GLU A 36 4.08 8.78 5.25
C GLU A 36 2.94 9.47 6.00
N PRO A 37 2.00 8.72 6.61
CA PRO A 37 0.97 9.31 7.45
C PRO A 37 1.57 9.95 8.71
N LYS A 38 1.02 11.07 9.17
CA LYS A 38 1.47 11.69 10.44
C LYS A 38 1.17 10.84 11.66
N ASN A 39 0.08 10.05 11.61
CA ASN A 39 -0.20 9.07 12.65
C ASN A 39 0.72 7.86 12.47
N LYS A 40 1.67 7.67 13.40
CA LYS A 40 2.66 6.58 13.36
C LYS A 40 2.07 5.17 13.46
N GLU A 41 0.80 5.05 13.86
CA GLU A 41 0.10 3.76 13.83
C GLU A 41 -0.43 3.41 12.44
N HIS A 42 -0.58 4.40 11.54
CA HIS A 42 -1.01 4.17 10.17
C HIS A 42 0.14 3.59 9.33
N SER A 43 -0.24 2.80 8.33
CA SER A 43 0.67 2.23 7.35
C SER A 43 1.04 3.26 6.30
N SER A 44 2.32 3.26 5.94
CA SER A 44 2.83 4.01 4.80
C SER A 44 2.30 3.44 3.48
N ILE A 45 2.19 4.29 2.47
CA ILE A 45 1.71 3.90 1.14
C ILE A 45 2.77 4.36 0.12
N SER A 46 3.07 3.52 -0.87
CA SER A 46 4.02 3.89 -1.91
C SER A 46 3.55 3.46 -3.29
N ILE A 47 4.11 4.10 -4.30
CA ILE A 47 4.01 3.65 -5.69
C ILE A 47 5.38 3.75 -6.35
N ARG A 48 5.75 2.70 -7.09
CA ARG A 48 7.05 2.57 -7.75
C ARG A 48 6.92 2.10 -9.19
N TYR A 49 7.86 2.52 -10.04
CA TYR A 49 8.00 1.99 -11.39
C TYR A 49 9.38 1.33 -11.57
N GLU A 50 9.42 0.00 -11.53
CA GLU A 50 10.67 -0.76 -11.58
C GLU A 50 10.50 -2.01 -12.43
N PHE A 51 11.54 -2.39 -13.19
CA PHE A 51 11.53 -3.58 -14.07
C PHE A 51 10.38 -3.62 -15.09
N ASN A 52 9.88 -2.46 -15.51
CA ASN A 52 8.70 -2.33 -16.38
C ASN A 52 7.44 -2.87 -15.71
N GLU A 53 7.28 -2.58 -14.42
CA GLU A 53 6.12 -2.87 -13.60
C GLU A 53 5.80 -1.65 -12.73
N VAL A 54 4.51 -1.36 -12.56
CA VAL A 54 4.02 -0.47 -11.50
C VAL A 54 3.79 -1.32 -10.26
N ARG A 55 4.38 -0.93 -9.14
CA ARG A 55 4.22 -1.57 -7.83
C ARG A 55 3.51 -0.62 -6.90
N VAL A 56 2.41 -1.04 -6.30
CA VAL A 56 1.66 -0.29 -5.29
C VAL A 56 1.91 -0.96 -3.95
N GLY A 57 2.37 -0.20 -2.96
CA GLY A 57 2.81 -0.73 -1.68
C GLY A 57 2.01 -0.22 -0.49
N ILE A 58 1.82 -1.10 0.50
CA ILE A 58 1.39 -0.75 1.86
C ILE A 58 2.46 -1.29 2.82
N ASP A 59 3.15 -0.40 3.52
CA ASP A 59 4.36 -0.72 4.31
C ASP A 59 5.36 -1.56 3.50
N ALA A 60 5.49 -2.85 3.84
CA ALA A 60 6.50 -3.75 3.30
C ALA A 60 5.96 -4.77 2.28
N VAL A 61 4.72 -4.59 1.81
CA VAL A 61 4.10 -5.46 0.81
C VAL A 61 3.71 -4.67 -0.43
N ASP A 62 3.85 -5.30 -1.59
CA ASP A 62 3.52 -4.68 -2.89
C ASP A 62 2.58 -5.57 -3.71
N GLU A 63 1.60 -4.94 -4.37
CA GLU A 63 0.90 -5.49 -5.53
C GLU A 63 1.61 -5.03 -6.81
N CYS A 64 1.82 -5.95 -7.77
CA CYS A 64 2.55 -5.69 -9.01
C CYS A 64 1.62 -5.68 -10.23
N PHE A 65 1.88 -4.74 -11.14
CA PHE A 65 1.10 -4.50 -12.35
C PHE A 65 2.05 -4.32 -13.55
N SER A 66 1.87 -5.09 -14.61
CA SER A 66 2.70 -5.01 -15.81
C SER A 66 1.92 -5.41 -17.05
N ASP A 67 2.11 -4.65 -18.13
CA ASP A 67 1.52 -4.95 -19.44
C ASP A 67 2.05 -6.27 -20.05
N LYS A 68 3.04 -6.92 -19.41
CA LYS A 68 3.58 -8.22 -19.82
C LYS A 68 2.72 -9.41 -19.37
N PHE A 69 1.85 -9.24 -18.37
CA PHE A 69 1.00 -10.32 -17.89
C PHE A 69 -0.29 -10.38 -18.73
N GLU A 70 -0.61 -11.56 -19.27
CA GLU A 70 -1.79 -11.77 -20.13
C GLU A 70 -3.13 -11.53 -19.39
N GLU A 71 -3.13 -11.56 -18.06
CA GLU A 71 -4.33 -11.51 -17.21
C GLU A 71 -4.83 -10.09 -16.84
N GLY A 72 -4.61 -9.09 -17.70
CA GLY A 72 -5.27 -7.78 -17.54
C GLY A 72 -4.83 -6.97 -16.31
N ARG A 73 -3.55 -7.08 -15.92
CA ARG A 73 -2.94 -6.23 -14.89
C ARG A 73 -2.03 -5.18 -15.52
N THR A 74 -2.62 -4.17 -16.12
CA THR A 74 -1.89 -3.14 -16.87
C THR A 74 -1.21 -2.13 -15.94
N HIS A 75 -0.23 -1.38 -16.45
CA HIS A 75 0.34 -0.25 -15.71
C HIS A 75 -0.72 0.78 -15.26
N SER A 76 -1.74 1.01 -16.10
CA SER A 76 -2.85 1.90 -15.76
C SER A 76 -3.68 1.39 -14.59
N ASP A 77 -3.89 0.07 -14.49
CA ASP A 77 -4.54 -0.55 -13.33
C ASP A 77 -3.73 -0.34 -12.05
N GLY A 78 -2.39 -0.34 -12.14
CA GLY A 78 -1.52 0.00 -11.02
C GLY A 78 -1.71 1.45 -10.54
N ILE A 79 -1.80 2.42 -11.46
CA ILE A 79 -2.10 3.82 -11.11
C ILE A 79 -3.49 3.95 -10.47
N ASN A 80 -4.50 3.24 -11.01
CA ASN A 80 -5.85 3.25 -10.47
C ASN A 80 -5.91 2.59 -9.09
N ARG A 81 -5.22 1.46 -8.91
CA ARG A 81 -5.11 0.78 -7.63
C ARG A 81 -4.46 1.66 -6.58
N PHE A 82 -3.41 2.38 -6.93
CA PHE A 82 -2.77 3.33 -6.02
C PHE A 82 -3.76 4.41 -5.54
N LYS A 83 -4.49 5.04 -6.46
CA LYS A 83 -5.53 6.03 -6.09
C LYS A 83 -6.60 5.41 -5.19
N GLU A 84 -7.08 4.23 -5.55
CA GLU A 84 -8.07 3.51 -4.79
C GLU A 84 -7.62 3.25 -3.34
N VAL A 85 -6.36 2.82 -3.15
CA VAL A 85 -5.78 2.62 -1.82
C VAL A 85 -5.77 3.92 -1.00
N LEU A 86 -5.51 5.09 -1.62
CA LEU A 86 -5.55 6.39 -0.93
C LEU A 86 -6.95 6.79 -0.44
N HIS A 87 -7.99 6.35 -1.15
CA HIS A 87 -9.40 6.62 -0.81
C HIS A 87 -10.05 5.54 0.07
N SER A 88 -9.33 4.47 0.37
CA SER A 88 -9.87 3.31 1.07
C SER A 88 -9.42 3.26 2.53
N ARG A 89 -10.25 2.67 3.38
CA ARG A 89 -9.78 2.25 4.72
C ARG A 89 -8.81 1.10 4.57
N ILE A 90 -7.72 1.14 5.34
CA ILE A 90 -6.73 0.07 5.39
C ILE A 90 -6.89 -0.65 6.72
N LYS A 91 -7.13 -1.97 6.65
CA LYS A 91 -7.14 -2.83 7.83
C LYS A 91 -5.84 -3.62 7.88
N ARG A 92 -5.20 -3.62 9.05
CA ARG A 92 -3.96 -4.33 9.31
C ARG A 92 -4.15 -5.29 10.48
N GLN A 93 -3.86 -6.57 10.25
CA GLN A 93 -3.91 -7.61 11.29
C GLN A 93 -2.50 -8.12 11.55
N LYS A 94 -1.97 -7.85 12.74
CA LYS A 94 -0.65 -8.31 13.18
C LYS A 94 -0.80 -9.58 14.01
N TYR A 95 -0.08 -10.62 13.64
CA TYR A 95 -0.11 -11.91 14.30
C TYR A 95 1.16 -12.14 15.11
N TYR A 96 0.97 -12.52 16.36
CA TYR A 96 2.04 -12.73 17.32
C TYR A 96 2.02 -14.15 17.86
N LYS A 97 3.20 -14.69 18.13
CA LYS A 97 3.41 -15.94 18.88
C LYS A 97 4.16 -15.61 20.18
N GLY A 98 3.44 -15.55 21.29
CA GLY A 98 3.94 -14.87 22.49
C GLY A 98 4.17 -13.39 22.20
N SER A 99 5.40 -12.90 22.35
CA SER A 99 5.80 -11.52 22.00
C SER A 99 6.36 -11.36 20.58
N PHE A 100 6.54 -12.46 19.83
CA PHE A 100 7.17 -12.43 18.51
C PHE A 100 6.13 -12.17 17.42
N HIS A 101 6.26 -11.05 16.70
CA HIS A 101 5.48 -10.75 15.51
C HIS A 101 6.00 -11.58 14.33
N TYR A 102 5.14 -12.34 13.63
CA TYR A 102 5.56 -13.23 12.54
C TYR A 102 4.81 -13.04 11.22
N ARG A 103 3.66 -12.37 11.24
CA ARG A 103 2.81 -12.18 10.07
C ARG A 103 2.00 -10.90 10.22
N THR A 104 1.88 -10.15 9.14
CA THR A 104 0.89 -9.08 8.99
C THR A 104 0.04 -9.35 7.76
N ASP A 105 -1.28 -9.30 7.92
CA ASP A 105 -2.19 -9.23 6.77
C ASP A 105 -2.66 -7.80 6.58
N TYR A 106 -2.63 -7.34 5.34
CA TYR A 106 -3.14 -6.03 4.92
C TYR A 106 -4.38 -6.24 4.07
N PHE A 107 -5.41 -5.46 4.37
CA PHE A 107 -6.67 -5.45 3.65
C PHE A 107 -7.04 -4.02 3.27
N VAL A 108 -7.67 -3.87 2.11
CA VAL A 108 -8.17 -2.59 1.60
C VAL A 108 -9.67 -2.70 1.47
N GLU A 109 -10.38 -1.69 1.95
CA GLU A 109 -11.83 -1.65 1.81
C GLU A 109 -12.27 -1.37 0.37
N ARG A 110 -13.14 -2.23 -0.17
CA ARG A 110 -13.88 -2.00 -1.41
C ARG A 110 -15.35 -2.28 -1.18
N ASN A 111 -16.21 -1.33 -1.57
CA ASN A 111 -17.67 -1.47 -1.49
C ASN A 111 -18.19 -1.91 -0.10
N GLY A 112 -17.55 -1.43 0.98
CA GLY A 112 -17.92 -1.76 2.36
C GLY A 112 -17.35 -3.09 2.88
N THR A 113 -16.56 -3.81 2.09
CA THR A 113 -15.91 -5.08 2.48
C THR A 113 -14.39 -4.97 2.41
N PHE A 114 -13.69 -5.56 3.38
CA PHE A 114 -12.23 -5.60 3.37
C PHE A 114 -11.73 -6.76 2.50
N GLU A 115 -11.10 -6.43 1.39
CA GLU A 115 -10.45 -7.39 0.49
C GLU A 115 -8.96 -7.53 0.83
N SER A 116 -8.40 -8.73 0.68
CA SER A 116 -6.98 -8.98 0.91
C SER A 116 -6.13 -8.21 -0.10
N PHE A 117 -5.21 -7.38 0.40
CA PHE A 117 -4.18 -6.72 -0.40
C PHE A 117 -2.97 -7.64 -0.53
N ALA A 118 -2.31 -7.91 0.59
CA ALA A 118 -1.16 -8.82 0.64
C ALA A 118 -0.86 -9.22 2.09
N THR A 119 -0.02 -10.25 2.21
CA THR A 119 0.47 -10.75 3.50
C THR A 119 1.98 -10.61 3.58
N MET A 120 2.46 -9.97 4.64
CA MET A 120 3.87 -9.99 5.03
C MET A 120 4.10 -11.18 5.97
N LEU A 121 5.07 -12.03 5.67
CA LEU A 121 5.43 -13.20 6.49
C LEU A 121 6.91 -13.16 6.84
N LEU A 122 7.23 -13.43 8.10
CA LEU A 122 8.59 -13.70 8.55
C LEU A 122 8.82 -15.20 8.57
N TRP A 123 10.02 -15.62 8.15
CA TRP A 123 10.41 -17.02 8.02
C TRP A 123 10.53 -17.75 9.37
N ALA A 124 10.74 -17.02 10.47
CA ALA A 124 10.87 -17.61 11.81
C ALA A 124 9.50 -17.71 12.48
N PHE A 125 9.09 -18.93 12.88
CA PHE A 125 7.78 -19.15 13.51
C PHE A 125 7.87 -20.07 14.73
N PRO A 126 7.73 -19.54 15.96
CA PRO A 126 7.65 -20.37 17.16
C PRO A 126 6.26 -20.99 17.29
N PHE A 127 6.07 -22.14 16.65
CA PHE A 127 4.76 -22.82 16.52
C PHE A 127 4.13 -23.21 17.86
N TRP A 128 4.94 -23.43 18.90
CA TRP A 128 4.51 -23.88 20.23
C TRP A 128 3.93 -22.78 21.14
N LYS A 129 3.95 -21.51 20.72
CA LYS A 129 3.38 -20.41 21.51
C LYS A 129 1.92 -20.15 21.13
N LYS A 130 1.14 -19.58 22.07
CA LYS A 130 -0.22 -19.09 21.80
C LYS A 130 -0.19 -17.95 20.79
N THR A 131 -1.17 -17.92 19.89
CA THR A 131 -1.33 -16.82 18.92
C THR A 131 -2.11 -15.68 19.56
N ARG A 132 -1.64 -14.44 19.38
CA ARG A 132 -2.39 -13.21 19.62
C ARG A 132 -2.55 -12.46 18.29
N ILE A 133 -3.69 -11.83 18.10
CA ILE A 133 -3.99 -11.03 16.91
C ILE A 133 -4.33 -9.63 17.38
N ASP A 134 -3.62 -8.64 16.85
CA ASP A 134 -3.91 -7.23 17.08
C ASP A 134 -4.42 -6.64 15.77
N GLU A 135 -5.53 -5.91 15.81
CA GLU A 135 -6.19 -5.34 14.62
C GLU A 135 -6.17 -3.82 14.69
N PHE A 136 -5.87 -3.20 13.54
CA PHE A 136 -5.81 -1.75 13.37
C PHE A 136 -6.57 -1.37 12.10
N ILE A 137 -7.38 -0.32 12.18
CA ILE A 137 -8.09 0.24 11.03
C ILE A 137 -7.64 1.68 10.88
N GLN A 138 -7.08 1.97 9.72
CA GLN A 138 -6.66 3.30 9.27
C GLN A 138 -7.75 3.89 8.39
N ASN A 139 -8.04 5.18 8.62
CA ASN A 139 -8.93 5.95 7.76
C ASN A 139 -8.26 6.28 6.41
N PRO A 140 -9.05 6.55 5.36
CA PRO A 140 -8.49 6.98 4.07
C PRO A 140 -7.64 8.23 4.23
N ILE A 141 -6.58 8.34 3.42
CA ILE A 141 -5.78 9.57 3.37
C ILE A 141 -6.57 10.67 2.64
N LEU A 142 -7.30 10.30 1.59
CA LEU A 142 -8.13 11.22 0.81
C LEU A 142 -9.60 10.91 1.04
N THR A 143 -10.34 11.89 1.57
CA THR A 143 -11.73 11.74 2.01
C THR A 143 -12.79 12.22 1.00
N ASN A 144 -12.39 12.75 -0.17
CA ASN A 144 -13.30 13.13 -1.26
C ASN A 144 -12.91 12.44 -2.58
N PRO A 145 -13.88 11.94 -3.38
CA PRO A 145 -13.64 11.53 -4.76
C PRO A 145 -13.36 12.72 -5.70
#